data_AF-A0A482Y4Z2-F1
#
_entry.id   AF-A0A482Y4Z2-F1
#
_cell.length_a   1.000
_cell.length_b   1.000
_cell.length_c   1.000
_cell.angle_alpha   90.00
_cell.angle_beta   90.00
_cell.angle_gamma   90.00
#
_symmetry.space_group_name_H-M   'P 1'
#
loop_
_entity.id
_entity.type
_entity.pdbx_description
1 polymer ?
#
loop_
_entity_poly.entity_id
_entity_poly.type
_entity_poly.pdbx_seq_one_letter_code
_entity_poly.pdbx_strand_id
1 'polypeptide(L)' 'MVRASTIVLVVGVGLLFVPIPPVATVLGAIVILVGAAFRILTDH' A
#
# COMPACT_ATOMS: atom_id res chain seq x y z
N MET A 1 11.31 -12.55 19.78
CA MET A 1 11.11 -12.91 18.35
C MET A 1 10.26 -11.83 17.72
N VAL A 2 10.87 -10.84 17.08
CA VAL A 2 10.10 -9.81 16.38
C VAL A 2 9.58 -10.46 15.10
N ARG A 3 8.28 -10.76 15.05
CA ARG A 3 7.67 -11.37 13.86
C ARG A 3 7.79 -10.37 12.71
N ALA A 4 8.09 -10.85 11.51
CA ALA A 4 8.11 -10.02 10.31
C ALA A 4 6.81 -9.20 10.16
N SER A 5 5.68 -9.77 10.58
CA SER A 5 4.39 -9.07 10.63
C SER A 5 4.41 -7.79 11.48
N THR A 6 5.13 -7.78 12.61
CA THR A 6 5.28 -6.59 13.46
C THR A 6 6.09 -5.51 12.76
N ILE A 7 7.15 -5.89 12.05
CA ILE A 7 8.00 -4.96 11.29
C ILE A 7 7.18 -4.32 10.16
N VAL A 8 6.42 -5.11 9.41
CA VAL A 8 5.55 -4.63 8.32
C VAL A 8 4.50 -3.65 8.85
N LEU A 9 3.88 -3.95 9.99
CA LEU A 9 2.87 -3.09 10.60
C LEU A 9 3.45 -1.74 11.04
N VAL A 10 4.62 -1.75 11.68
CA VAL A 10 5.29 -0.53 12.14
C VAL A 10 5.73 0.35 10.96
N VAL A 11 6.27 -0.26 9.90
CA VAL A 11 6.63 0.46 8.68
C VAL A 11 5.39 1.05 7.99
N GLY A 12 4.30 0.29 7.89
CA GLY A 12 3.03 0.77 7.33
C GLY A 12 2.46 1.96 8.09
N VAL A 13 2.44 1.89 9.42
CA VAL A 13 2.00 3.01 10.27
C VAL A 13 2.92 4.22 10.12
N GLY A 14 4.24 4.02 10.11
CA GLY A 14 5.22 5.09 9.92
C GLY A 14 5.07 5.83 8.58
N LEU A 15 4.76 5.11 7.50
CA LEU A 15 4.52 5.68 6.18
C LEU A 15 3.27 6.57 6.11
N LEU A 16 2.28 6.38 6.99
CA LEU A 16 1.13 7.28 7.09
C LEU A 16 1.48 8.66 7.67
N PHE A 17 2.57 8.73 8.44
CA PHE A 17 3.09 9.97 9.02
C PHE A 17 4.13 10.66 8.13
N VAL A 18 4.60 9.99 7.07
CA VAL A 18 5.36 10.67 6.02
C VAL A 18 4.35 11.57 5.31
N PRO A 19 4.57 12.90 5.24
CA PRO A 19 3.76 13.79 4.43
C PRO A 19 4.05 13.47 2.96
N ILE A 20 3.48 12.39 2.48
CA ILE A 20 3.39 12.07 1.08
C ILE A 20 2.54 13.19 0.48
N PRO A 21 3.01 13.90 -0.56
CA PRO A 21 2.22 14.92 -1.22
C PRO A 21 0.81 14.36 -1.47
N PRO A 22 -0.29 15.11 -1.24
CA PRO A 22 -1.65 14.59 -1.39
C PRO A 22 -1.86 13.82 -2.71
N VAL A 23 -1.16 14.28 -3.77
CA VAL A 23 -1.05 13.63 -5.07
C VAL A 23 -0.56 12.19 -4.99
N ALA A 24 0.51 11.89 -4.25
CA ALA A 24 1.08 10.55 -4.15
C ALA A 24 0.22 9.59 -3.30
N THR A 25 -0.56 10.09 -2.34
CA THR A 25 -1.58 9.27 -1.65
C THR A 25 -2.71 8.89 -2.61
N VAL A 26 -3.20 9.86 -3.39
CA VAL A 26 -4.26 9.62 -4.40
C VAL A 26 -3.76 8.69 -5.51
N LEU A 27 -2.56 8.92 -6.04
CA LEU A 27 -1.92 8.05 -7.02
C LEU A 27 -1.68 6.65 -6.46
N GLY A 28 -1.24 6.54 -5.20
CA GLY A 28 -1.07 5.25 -4.52
C GLY A 28 -2.38 4.46 -4.45
N ALA A 29 -3.48 5.12 -4.06
CA ALA A 29 -4.80 4.50 -4.06
C ALA A 29 -5.24 4.05 -5.46
N ILE A 30 -5.03 4.87 -6.49
CA ILE A 30 -5.36 4.54 -7.88
C ILE A 30 -4.54 3.33 -8.34
N VAL A 31 -3.23 3.31 -8.08
CA VAL A 31 -2.35 2.20 -8.48
C VAL A 31 -2.75 0.88 -7.79
N ILE A 32 -3.11 0.93 -6.51
CA ILE A 32 -3.62 -0.25 -5.77
C ILE A 32 -4.90 -0.79 -6.42
N LEU A 33 -5.86 0.10 -6.74
CA LEU A 33 -7.13 -0.30 -7.36
C LEU A 33 -6.92 -0.88 -8.77
N VAL A 34 -6.03 -0.26 -9.56
CA VAL A 34 -5.67 -0.77 -10.89
C VAL A 34 -5.01 -2.15 -10.79
N GLY A 35 -4.06 -2.34 -9.86
CA GLY A 35 -3.42 -3.64 -9.66
C GLY A 35 -4.41 -4.72 -9.23
N ALA A 36 -5.36 -4.39 -8.35
CA ALA A 36 -6.42 -5.32 -7.94
C ALA A 36 -7.34 -5.69 -9.11
N ALA A 37 -7.76 -4.71 -9.92
CA ALA A 37 -8.58 -4.94 -11.11
C ALA A 37 -7.85 -5.81 -12.14
N PHE A 38 -6.57 -5.53 -12.38
CA PHE A 38 -5.74 -6.31 -13.29
C PHE A 38 -5.61 -7.75 -12.83
N ARG A 39 -5.40 -7.96 -11.53
CA ARG A 39 -5.33 -9.30 -10.94
C ARG A 39 -6.61 -10.08 -11.15
N ILE A 40 -7.76 -9.47 -10.89
CA ILE A 40 -9.07 -10.08 -11.15
C ILE A 40 -9.15 -10.47 -12.63
N LEU A 41 -8.87 -9.56 -13.54
CA LEU A 41 -9.01 -9.79 -14.98
C LEU A 41 -8.07 -10.86 -15.56
N THR A 42 -6.91 -11.08 -14.92
CA THR A 42 -5.85 -11.97 -15.44
C THR A 42 -5.76 -13.31 -14.70
N ASP A 43 -6.18 -13.38 -13.43
CA ASP A 43 -6.27 -14.62 -12.64
C ASP A 43 -7.64 -15.33 -12.84
N HIS A 44 -8.41 -14.97 -13.88
CA HIS A 44 -9.63 -15.67 -14.33
C HIS A 44 -9.34 -16.74 -15.37
#